data_AF-A0A7W1XUZ8-F1
#
_entry.id   AF-A0A7W1XUZ8-F1
#
_cell.length_a   1.000
_cell.length_b   1.000
_cell.length_c   1.000
_cell.angle_alpha   90.00
_cell.angle_beta   90.00
_cell.angle_gamma   90.00
#
_symmetry.space_group_name_H-M   'P 1'
#
loop_
_entity.id
_entity.type
_entity.pdbx_description
1 polymer ?
#
loop_
_entity_poly.entity_id
_entity_poly.type
_entity_poly.pdbx_seq_one_letter_code
_entity_poly.pdbx_strand_id
1 'polypeptide(L)'
;MGKLLKAIFGFFTSLIPFIETLFLSFVIGRYLHSTSLSIVIFIALIFTSFIWHSLFKAIAWAVMVYLMVTVSQSSGVVFAVILAVVVGGIRFVLEKIIRR
;
A
#
# COMPACT_ATOMS: atom_id res chain seq x y z
N MET A 1 -32.89 12.25 5.34
CA MET A 1 -31.82 11.73 4.44
C MET A 1 -30.59 11.15 5.18
N GLY A 2 -30.66 10.86 6.49
CA GLY A 2 -29.45 10.76 7.35
C GLY A 2 -28.88 9.38 7.70
N LYS A 3 -29.52 8.26 7.36
CA LYS A 3 -29.01 6.90 7.69
C LYS A 3 -28.47 6.14 6.48
N LEU A 4 -29.15 6.29 5.33
CA LEU A 4 -28.81 5.59 4.09
C LEU A 4 -27.53 6.15 3.45
N LEU A 5 -27.38 7.48 3.39
CA LEU A 5 -26.14 8.13 2.95
C LEU A 5 -24.95 7.79 3.88
N LYS A 6 -25.17 7.78 5.20
CA LYS A 6 -24.12 7.40 6.17
C LYS A 6 -23.70 5.93 6.01
N ALA A 7 -24.63 5.03 5.72
CA ALA A 7 -24.35 3.63 5.43
C ALA A 7 -23.57 3.46 4.12
N ILE A 8 -23.94 4.19 3.05
CA ILE A 8 -23.21 4.19 1.78
C ILE A 8 -21.77 4.69 1.98
N PHE A 9 -21.58 5.83 2.65
CA PHE A 9 -20.24 6.34 2.94
C PHE A 9 -19.43 5.41 3.86
N GLY A 10 -20.08 4.78 4.84
CA GLY A 10 -19.45 3.77 5.70
C GLY A 10 -19.00 2.52 4.94
N PHE A 11 -19.74 2.11 3.92
CA PHE A 11 -19.35 1.02 3.03
C PHE A 11 -18.14 1.39 2.18
N PHE A 12 -18.12 2.60 1.61
CA PHE A 12 -16.96 3.09 0.86
C PHE A 12 -15.71 3.21 1.73
N THR A 13 -15.81 3.75 2.95
CA THR A 13 -14.65 3.83 3.85
C THR A 13 -14.12 2.46 4.25
N SER A 14 -15.01 1.46 4.35
CA SER A 14 -14.63 0.07 4.62
C SER A 14 -13.95 -0.62 3.43
N LEU A 15 -14.17 -0.15 2.20
CA LEU A 15 -13.54 -0.67 0.98
C LEU A 15 -12.16 -0.09 0.70
N ILE A 16 -11.87 1.14 1.17
CA ILE A 16 -10.57 1.81 0.95
C ILE A 16 -9.37 0.88 1.26
N PRO A 17 -9.34 0.14 2.39
CA PRO A 17 -8.23 -0.74 2.71
C PRO A 17 -8.02 -1.89 1.70
N PHE A 18 -9.10 -2.38 1.11
CA PHE A 18 -9.05 -3.44 0.09
C PHE A 18 -8.60 -2.90 -1.26
N ILE A 19 -9.13 -1.75 -1.67
CA ILE A 19 -8.73 -1.05 -2.89
C ILE A 19 -7.24 -0.70 -2.83
N GLU A 20 -6.77 -0.20 -1.69
CA GLU A 20 -5.35 0.08 -1.46
C GLU A 20 -4.48 -1.19 -1.59
N THR A 21 -4.93 -2.31 -1.04
CA THR A 21 -4.18 -3.57 -1.11
C THR A 21 -4.10 -4.10 -2.54
N LEU A 22 -5.22 -4.03 -3.28
CA LEU A 22 -5.27 -4.33 -4.71
C LEU A 22 -4.30 -3.44 -5.49
N PHE A 23 -4.37 -2.12 -5.26
CA PHE A 23 -3.50 -1.15 -5.90
C PHE A 23 -2.02 -1.47 -5.66
N LEU A 24 -1.60 -1.66 -4.42
CA LEU A 24 -0.21 -1.99 -4.07
C LEU A 24 0.25 -3.28 -4.74
N SER A 25 -0.54 -4.35 -4.66
CA SER A 25 -0.18 -5.63 -5.27
C SER A 25 -0.03 -5.54 -6.79
N PHE A 26 -0.91 -4.78 -7.45
CA PHE A 26 -0.90 -4.62 -8.89
C PHE A 26 0.28 -3.77 -9.36
N VAL A 27 0.54 -2.65 -8.68
CA VAL A 27 1.63 -1.74 -9.03
C VAL A 27 2.99 -2.43 -8.79
N ILE A 28 3.18 -3.07 -7.63
CA ILE A 28 4.43 -3.79 -7.34
C ILE A 28 4.65 -4.91 -8.35
N GLY A 29 3.65 -5.74 -8.63
CA GLY A 29 3.81 -6.84 -9.58
C GLY A 29 3.99 -6.37 -11.03
N ARG A 30 3.47 -5.18 -11.40
CA ARG A 30 3.79 -4.53 -12.68
C ARG A 30 5.26 -4.16 -12.78
N TYR A 31 5.86 -3.61 -11.73
CA TYR A 31 7.29 -3.31 -11.69
C TYR A 31 8.17 -4.56 -11.68
N LEU A 32 7.64 -5.69 -11.21
CA LEU A 32 8.30 -7.00 -11.26
C LEU A 32 8.00 -7.79 -12.54
N HIS A 33 7.24 -7.22 -13.48
CA HIS A 33 6.87 -7.83 -14.76
C HIS A 33 6.20 -9.22 -14.63
N SER A 34 5.50 -9.49 -13.52
CA SER A 34 4.91 -10.81 -13.26
C SER A 34 3.52 -10.71 -12.61
N THR A 35 2.50 -11.10 -13.37
CA THR A 35 1.11 -11.18 -12.89
C THR A 35 0.96 -12.18 -11.75
N SER A 36 1.70 -13.30 -11.80
CA SER A 36 1.70 -14.31 -10.74
C SER A 36 2.22 -13.73 -9.43
N LEU A 37 3.27 -12.90 -9.47
CA LEU A 37 3.76 -12.19 -8.28
C LEU A 37 2.74 -11.19 -7.74
N SER A 38 2.01 -10.47 -8.61
CA SER A 38 0.91 -9.60 -8.15
C SER A 38 -0.10 -10.36 -7.29
N ILE A 39 -0.51 -11.55 -7.74
CA ILE A 39 -1.49 -12.39 -7.03
C ILE A 39 -0.91 -12.88 -5.69
N VAL A 40 0.35 -13.34 -5.68
CA VAL A 40 1.02 -13.77 -4.45
C VAL A 40 1.14 -12.63 -3.45
N ILE A 41 1.56 -11.44 -3.90
CA ILE A 41 1.67 -10.24 -3.07
C ILE A 41 0.31 -9.82 -2.53
N PHE A 42 -0.74 -9.88 -3.36
CA PHE A 42 -2.10 -9.58 -2.93
C PHE A 42 -2.56 -10.49 -1.80
N ILE A 43 -2.39 -11.81 -1.97
CA ILE A 43 -2.74 -12.80 -0.94
C ILE A 43 -1.92 -12.55 0.32
N ALA A 44 -0.60 -12.35 0.19
CA ALA A 44 0.27 -12.08 1.34
C ALA A 44 -0.14 -10.81 2.08
N LEU A 45 -0.47 -9.72 1.38
CA LEU A 45 -0.93 -8.48 2.00
C LEU A 45 -2.28 -8.64 2.69
N ILE A 46 -3.22 -9.42 2.11
CA ILE A 46 -4.48 -9.73 2.79
C ILE A 46 -4.25 -10.53 4.07
N PHE A 47 -3.44 -11.59 4.02
CA PHE A 47 -3.19 -12.42 5.21
C PHE A 47 -2.49 -11.62 6.31
N THR A 48 -1.46 -10.86 5.95
CA THR A 48 -0.72 -10.03 6.90
C THR A 48 -1.55 -8.86 7.45
N SER A 49 -2.60 -8.45 6.73
CA SER A 49 -3.55 -7.43 7.17
C SER A 49 -4.32 -7.81 8.44
N PHE A 50 -4.47 -9.11 8.74
CA PHE A 50 -5.11 -9.60 9.97
C PHE A 50 -4.19 -9.54 11.19
N ILE A 51 -2.88 -9.62 10.98
CA ILE A 51 -1.88 -9.63 12.06
C ILE A 51 -1.50 -8.19 12.37
N TRP A 52 -0.81 -7.51 11.44
CA TRP A 52 -0.21 -6.18 11.66
C TRP A 52 -0.51 -5.25 10.48
N HIS A 53 -1.78 -4.92 10.29
CA HIS A 53 -2.30 -4.17 9.14
C HIS A 53 -1.48 -2.94 8.74
N SER A 54 -1.12 -2.09 9.71
CA SER A 54 -0.43 -0.83 9.46
C SER A 54 1.03 -1.00 9.02
N LEU A 55 1.73 -1.97 9.61
CA LEU A 55 3.16 -2.19 9.34
C LEU A 55 3.37 -2.79 7.94
N PHE A 56 2.61 -3.82 7.59
CA PHE A 56 2.74 -4.49 6.30
C PHE A 56 2.36 -3.58 5.12
N LYS A 57 1.33 -2.73 5.30
CA LYS A 57 1.00 -1.72 4.30
C LYS A 57 2.09 -0.66 4.15
N ALA A 58 2.67 -0.18 5.25
CA ALA A 58 3.78 0.75 5.21
C ALA A 58 4.98 0.18 4.45
N ILE A 59 5.31 -1.09 4.69
CA ILE A 59 6.37 -1.80 3.96
C ILE A 59 6.03 -1.92 2.47
N ALA A 60 4.79 -2.30 2.13
CA ALA A 60 4.36 -2.39 0.73
C ALA A 60 4.46 -1.05 0.00
N TRP A 61 4.07 0.06 0.63
CA TRP A 61 4.27 1.40 0.09
C TRP A 61 5.74 1.74 -0.10
N ALA A 62 6.61 1.41 0.86
CA ALA A 62 8.04 1.60 0.73
C ALA A 62 8.62 0.82 -0.45
N VAL A 63 8.26 -0.47 -0.58
CA VAL A 63 8.69 -1.33 -1.69
C VAL A 63 8.20 -0.79 -3.03
N MET A 64 6.96 -0.34 -3.11
CA MET A 64 6.41 0.27 -4.31
C MET A 64 7.20 1.49 -4.76
N VAL A 65 7.49 2.42 -3.83
CA VAL A 65 8.27 3.64 -4.13
C VAL A 65 9.70 3.30 -4.51
N TYR A 66 10.33 2.38 -3.79
CA TYR A 66 11.67 1.90 -4.13
C TYR A 66 11.72 1.42 -5.58
N LEU A 67 10.83 0.50 -5.95
CA LEU A 67 10.76 -0.05 -7.30
C LEU A 67 10.48 1.02 -8.36
N MET A 68 9.55 1.94 -8.08
CA MET A 68 9.22 3.04 -9.00
C MET A 68 10.43 3.93 -9.30
N VAL A 69 11.25 4.24 -8.28
CA VAL A 69 12.44 5.10 -8.42
C VAL A 69 13.62 4.33 -9.02
N THR A 70 13.84 3.07 -8.65
CA THR A 70 14.98 2.30 -9.19
C THR A 70 14.76 1.86 -10.63
N VAL A 71 13.51 1.52 -11.01
CA VAL A 71 13.19 1.09 -12.38
C VAL A 71 13.27 2.26 -13.36
N SER A 72 13.05 3.50 -12.92
CA SER A 72 13.14 4.70 -13.75
C SER A 72 14.58 5.18 -13.99
N GLN A 73 15.61 4.46 -13.50
CA GLN A 73 17.06 4.68 -13.71
C GLN A 73 17.62 6.09 -13.47
N SER A 74 16.82 7.04 -12.98
CA SER A 74 17.20 8.45 -12.91
C SER A 74 17.92 8.82 -11.62
N SER A 75 17.83 7.98 -10.58
CA SER A 75 18.22 8.33 -9.22
C SER A 75 19.15 7.28 -8.61
N GLY A 76 20.15 7.71 -7.82
CA GLY A 76 21.05 6.80 -7.12
C GLY A 76 20.31 5.90 -6.13
N VAL A 77 20.78 4.65 -5.97
CA VAL A 77 20.16 3.64 -5.07
C VAL A 77 19.94 4.17 -3.66
N VAL A 78 20.89 4.96 -3.13
CA VAL A 78 20.78 5.59 -1.81
C VAL A 78 19.57 6.52 -1.71
N PHE A 79 19.31 7.32 -2.74
CA PHE A 79 18.15 8.21 -2.79
C PHE A 79 16.84 7.40 -2.82
N ALA A 80 16.79 6.33 -3.62
CA ALA A 80 15.62 5.45 -3.70
C ALA A 80 15.29 4.81 -2.34
N VAL A 81 16.31 4.34 -1.61
CA VAL A 81 16.14 3.76 -0.26
C VAL A 81 15.63 4.81 0.73
N ILE A 82 16.23 6.00 0.76
CA ILE A 82 15.78 7.08 1.66
C ILE A 82 14.33 7.44 1.37
N LEU A 83 13.98 7.65 0.10
CA LEU A 83 12.63 8.01 -0.30
C LEU A 83 11.61 6.92 0.06
N ALA A 84 11.95 5.65 -0.17
CA ALA A 84 11.12 4.51 0.20
C ALA A 84 10.84 4.46 1.71
N VAL A 85 11.87 4.66 2.54
CA VAL A 85 11.73 4.70 4.00
C VAL A 85 10.87 5.88 4.43
N VAL A 86 11.07 7.06 3.85
CA VAL A 86 10.28 8.26 4.14
C VAL A 86 8.80 8.03 3.80
N VAL A 87 8.49 7.52 2.62
CA VAL A 87 7.09 7.31 2.20
C VAL A 87 6.42 6.20 3.03
N GLY A 88 7.12 5.09 3.28
CA GLY A 88 6.62 4.03 4.17
C GLY A 88 6.34 4.55 5.59
N GLY A 89 7.26 5.35 6.13
CA GLY A 89 7.12 6.00 7.43
C GLY A 89 5.93 6.95 7.49
N ILE A 90 5.77 7.82 6.48
CA ILE A 90 4.61 8.72 6.37
C ILE A 90 3.31 7.91 6.35
N ARG A 91 3.25 6.84 5.55
CA ARG A 91 2.05 6.02 5.45
C ARG A 91 1.70 5.32 6.77
N PHE A 92 2.70 4.84 7.50
CA PHE A 92 2.52 4.26 8.83
C PHE A 92 1.93 5.28 9.82
N VAL A 93 2.48 6.50 9.85
CA VAL A 93 2.01 7.58 10.71
C VAL A 93 0.58 8.00 10.33
N LEU A 94 0.28 8.15 9.04
CA LEU A 94 -1.06 8.47 8.55
C LEU A 94 -2.09 7.42 9.00
N GLU A 95 -1.77 6.12 8.91
CA GLU A 95 -2.68 5.07 9.39
C GLU A 95 -2.97 5.21 10.88
N LYS A 96 -1.93 5.50 11.66
CA LYS A 96 -2.02 5.64 13.11
C LYS A 96 -2.84 6.86 13.52
N ILE A 97 -2.84 7.93 12.72
CA ILE A 97 -3.67 9.12 12.93
C ILE A 97 -5.13 8.83 12.52
N ILE A 98 -5.36 8.18 11.38
CA ILE A 98 -6.72 7.92 10.86
C ILE A 98 -7.50 6.90 11.71
N ARG A 99 -6.80 5.93 12.32
CA ARG A 99 -7.42 4.91 13.17
C ARG A 99 -7.53 5.29 14.66
N ARG A 100 -7.00 6.45 15.06
CA ARG A 100 -7.28 7.06 16.36
C ARG A 100 -8.54 7.90 16.27
#